data_AF-A0A662A9A6-F1
#
_entry.id   AF-A0A662A9A6-F1
#
_cell.length_a   1.000
_cell.length_b   1.000
_cell.length_c   1.000
_cell.angle_alpha   90.00
_cell.angle_beta   90.00
_cell.angle_gamma   90.00
#
_symmetry.space_group_name_H-M   'P 1'
#
loop_
_entity.id
_entity.type
_entity.pdbx_description
1 polymer ?
#
loop_
_entity_poly.entity_id
_entity_poly.type
_entity_poly.pdbx_seq_one_letter_code
_entity_poly.pdbx_strand_id
1 'polypeptide(L)'
;AIESANKIIASNPSLKEQVECRLQDNPKDFFYGIIPKDEFIDLSICNPPFHASAEEAQSANLRKLSNLNQKKVSKANMNFGGQYNELCYEGGEERFVGNMIRQSKKFASSCFWFSTLISKQSNLKNVYSILQQVKAVKVETIPMGQGNKTSRIVAWTFLSKEEQTKWKNTRWKVVKKKHLS
;
A
#
# COMPACT_ATOMS: atom_id res chain seq x y z
N ALA A 1 3.56 10.55 -12.91
CA ALA A 1 3.50 9.16 -12.39
C ALA A 1 2.85 8.21 -13.41
N ILE A 2 1.57 8.38 -13.77
CA ILE A 2 0.89 7.44 -14.69
C ILE A 2 1.52 7.38 -16.08
N GLU A 3 1.90 8.51 -16.65
CA GLU A 3 2.58 8.49 -17.95
C GLU A 3 3.88 7.67 -17.91
N SER A 4 4.66 7.81 -16.83
CA SER A 4 5.87 7.02 -16.60
C SER A 4 5.55 5.52 -16.46
N ALA A 5 4.51 5.16 -15.71
CA ALA A 5 4.08 3.77 -15.55
C ALA A 5 3.62 3.16 -16.88
N ASN A 6 2.81 3.88 -17.66
CA ASN A 6 2.37 3.46 -18.99
C ASN A 6 3.54 3.28 -19.96
N LYS A 7 4.55 4.17 -19.91
CA LYS A 7 5.79 4.02 -20.69
C LYS A 7 6.55 2.76 -20.30
N ILE A 8 6.66 2.44 -19.02
CA ILE A 8 7.29 1.21 -18.55
C ILE A 8 6.54 -0.02 -19.07
N ILE A 9 5.20 -0.05 -18.97
CA ILE A 9 4.39 -1.17 -19.48
C ILE A 9 4.57 -1.32 -20.99
N ALA A 10 4.51 -0.21 -21.75
CA ALA A 10 4.69 -0.23 -23.21
C ALA A 10 6.05 -0.79 -23.64
N SER A 11 7.10 -0.52 -22.86
CA SER A 11 8.46 -1.02 -23.10
C SER A 11 8.70 -2.47 -22.66
N ASN A 12 7.74 -3.10 -21.96
CA ASN A 12 7.89 -4.46 -21.41
C ASN A 12 6.71 -5.34 -21.85
N PRO A 13 6.82 -6.07 -22.98
CA PRO A 13 5.72 -6.88 -23.52
C PRO A 13 5.13 -7.91 -22.54
N SER A 14 5.92 -8.42 -21.60
CA SER A 14 5.47 -9.34 -20.55
C SER A 14 4.49 -8.72 -19.56
N LEU A 15 4.46 -7.39 -19.44
CA LEU A 15 3.53 -6.65 -18.57
C LEU A 15 2.26 -6.23 -19.31
N LYS A 16 2.26 -6.30 -20.64
CA LYS A 16 1.10 -5.96 -21.47
C LYS A 16 -0.05 -6.90 -21.10
N GLU A 17 -1.24 -6.33 -20.88
CA GLU A 17 -2.45 -7.04 -20.41
C GLU A 17 -2.38 -7.64 -18.99
N GLN A 18 -1.21 -7.61 -18.33
CA GLN A 18 -1.04 -8.05 -16.93
C GLN A 18 -1.14 -6.88 -15.94
N VAL A 19 -0.90 -5.65 -16.41
CA VAL A 19 -0.90 -4.44 -15.59
C VAL A 19 -1.82 -3.40 -16.20
N GLU A 20 -2.74 -2.90 -15.39
CA GLU A 20 -3.62 -1.78 -15.71
C GLU A 20 -3.27 -0.59 -14.82
N CYS A 21 -3.09 0.59 -15.42
CA CYS A 21 -2.92 1.84 -14.67
C CYS A 21 -4.24 2.59 -14.58
N ARG A 22 -4.73 2.82 -13.35
CA ARG A 22 -5.91 3.64 -13.07
C ARG A 22 -5.51 4.93 -12.38
N LEU A 23 -6.02 6.06 -12.86
CA LEU A 23 -5.81 7.36 -12.24
C LEU A 23 -6.78 7.56 -11.09
N GLN A 24 -6.23 7.95 -9.93
CA GLN A 24 -6.99 8.42 -8.79
C GLN A 24 -6.88 9.94 -8.74
N ASP A 25 -7.91 10.62 -9.24
CA ASP A 25 -7.92 12.08 -9.33
C ASP A 25 -8.14 12.75 -7.96
N ASN A 26 -8.83 12.07 -7.04
CA ASN A 26 -9.08 12.60 -5.71
C ASN A 26 -8.04 12.06 -4.70
N PRO A 27 -7.13 12.90 -4.18
CA PRO A 27 -6.09 12.46 -3.24
C PRO A 27 -6.64 12.00 -1.87
N LYS A 28 -7.93 12.21 -1.60
CA LYS A 28 -8.61 11.69 -0.39
C LYS A 28 -9.14 10.27 -0.58
N ASP A 29 -9.17 9.78 -1.83
CA ASP A 29 -9.69 8.48 -2.17
C ASP A 29 -8.58 7.45 -2.38
N PHE A 30 -8.76 6.29 -1.76
CA PHE A 30 -7.86 5.15 -1.85
C PHE A 30 -8.44 4.06 -2.74
N PHE A 31 -9.76 3.86 -2.70
CA PHE A 31 -10.49 2.78 -3.37
C PHE A 31 -11.68 3.28 -4.18
N TYR A 32 -12.28 4.41 -3.81
CA TYR A 32 -13.35 5.02 -4.61
C TYR A 32 -12.86 5.36 -6.02
N GLY A 33 -13.67 5.08 -7.03
CA GLY A 33 -13.32 5.29 -8.44
C GLY A 33 -12.36 4.23 -9.02
N ILE A 34 -11.51 3.59 -8.20
CA ILE A 34 -10.54 2.59 -8.69
C ILE A 34 -10.99 1.14 -8.48
N ILE A 35 -11.90 0.84 -7.55
CA ILE A 35 -12.55 -0.47 -7.42
C ILE A 35 -14.05 -0.28 -7.76
N PRO A 36 -14.48 -0.62 -8.98
CA PRO A 36 -15.88 -0.68 -9.37
C PRO A 36 -16.68 -1.69 -8.53
N LYS A 37 -18.00 -1.52 -8.47
CA LYS A 37 -18.89 -2.39 -7.65
C LYS A 37 -18.81 -3.87 -8.01
N ASP A 38 -18.59 -4.18 -9.28
CA ASP A 38 -18.59 -5.56 -9.80
C ASP A 38 -17.17 -6.13 -9.96
N GLU A 39 -16.16 -5.38 -9.50
CA GLU A 39 -14.78 -5.84 -9.52
C GLU A 39 -14.39 -6.42 -8.16
N PHE A 40 -13.60 -7.49 -8.24
CA PHE A 40 -13.14 -8.25 -7.09
C PHE A 40 -11.63 -8.32 -7.11
N ILE A 41 -11.01 -7.80 -6.06
CA ILE A 41 -9.56 -7.72 -5.89
C ILE A 41 -9.12 -8.76 -4.87
N ASP A 42 -8.15 -9.61 -5.23
CA ASP A 42 -7.65 -10.62 -4.29
C ASP A 42 -6.72 -10.03 -3.24
N LEU A 43 -5.94 -9.02 -3.62
CA LEU A 43 -5.00 -8.35 -2.72
C LEU A 43 -4.80 -6.89 -3.12
N SER A 44 -5.02 -5.98 -2.17
CA SER A 44 -4.56 -4.60 -2.25
C SER A 44 -3.26 -4.45 -1.48
N ILE A 45 -2.25 -3.84 -2.10
CA ILE A 45 -0.94 -3.55 -1.47
C ILE A 45 -0.71 -2.04 -1.50
N CYS A 46 -0.31 -1.47 -0.37
CA CYS A 46 0.04 -0.06 -0.27
C CYS A 46 1.40 0.14 0.40
N ASN A 47 2.19 1.07 -0.14
CA ASN A 47 3.36 1.62 0.52
C ASN A 47 3.09 3.10 0.83
N PRO A 48 2.72 3.46 2.07
CA PRO A 48 2.27 4.80 2.40
C PRO A 48 3.42 5.82 2.37
N PRO A 49 3.11 7.11 2.20
CA PRO A 49 4.10 8.18 2.28
C PRO A 49 4.73 8.24 3.68
N PHE A 50 6.05 8.38 3.73
CA PHE A 50 6.84 8.21 4.96
C PHE A 50 6.94 9.44 5.86
N HIS A 51 6.65 10.65 5.34
CA HIS A 51 6.84 11.91 6.05
C HIS A 51 5.53 12.70 6.18
N ALA A 52 5.40 13.47 7.26
CA ALA A 52 4.25 14.34 7.52
C ALA A 52 4.39 15.72 6.88
N SER A 53 5.63 16.16 6.58
CA SER A 53 5.90 17.43 5.89
C SER A 53 7.21 17.39 5.10
N ALA A 54 7.38 18.37 4.22
CA ALA A 54 8.61 18.57 3.48
C ALA A 54 9.81 18.85 4.40
N GLU A 55 9.60 19.52 5.54
CA GLU A 55 10.65 19.77 6.52
C GLU A 55 11.06 18.47 7.25
N GLU A 56 10.11 17.58 7.55
CA GLU A 56 10.42 16.25 8.10
C GLU A 56 11.17 15.40 7.06
N ALA A 57 10.75 15.44 5.79
CA ALA A 57 11.42 14.75 4.70
C ALA A 57 12.87 15.25 4.48
N GLN A 58 13.07 16.57 4.51
CA GLN A 58 14.40 17.19 4.43
C GLN A 58 15.25 16.85 5.65
N SER A 59 14.71 16.97 6.87
CA SER A 59 15.44 16.65 8.11
C SER A 59 15.83 15.17 8.18
N ALA A 60 14.94 14.27 7.76
CA ALA A 60 15.21 12.84 7.69
C ALA A 60 16.27 12.50 6.64
N ASN A 61 16.25 13.19 5.49
CA ASN A 61 17.28 13.06 4.47
C ASN A 61 18.65 13.59 4.94
N LEU A 62 18.68 14.75 5.62
CA LEU A 62 19.90 15.32 6.19
C LEU A 62 20.49 14.40 7.27
N ARG A 63 19.66 13.80 8.15
CA ARG A 63 20.12 12.78 9.11
C ARG A 63 20.65 11.53 8.41
N LYS A 64 19.96 11.01 7.38
CA LYS A 64 20.42 9.84 6.61
C LYS A 64 21.76 10.09 5.92
N LEU A 65 21.91 11.22 5.23
CA LEU A 65 23.15 11.58 4.53
C LEU A 65 24.29 11.83 5.52
N SER A 66 24.00 12.46 6.66
CA SER A 66 25.01 12.67 7.69
C SER A 66 25.47 11.35 8.31
N ASN A 67 24.55 10.40 8.51
CA ASN A 67 24.87 9.06 9.00
C ASN A 67 25.63 8.22 7.96
N LEU A 68 25.30 8.34 6.67
CA LEU A 68 26.01 7.64 5.58
C LEU A 68 27.44 8.17 5.41
N ASN A 69 27.62 9.49 5.49
CA ASN A 69 28.90 10.15 5.22
C ASN A 69 29.75 10.38 6.48
N GLN A 70 29.28 9.95 7.67
CA GLN A 70 29.89 10.21 8.99
C GLN A 70 30.32 11.68 9.21
N LYS A 71 29.65 12.63 8.54
CA LYS A 71 29.93 14.07 8.58
C LYS A 71 28.62 14.83 8.49
N LYS A 72 28.52 15.97 9.16
CA LYS A 72 27.31 16.80 9.18
C LYS A 72 27.10 17.43 7.79
N VAL A 73 26.11 16.92 7.05
CA VAL A 73 25.75 17.43 5.72
C VAL A 73 24.69 18.51 5.88
N SER A 74 24.94 19.72 5.37
CA SER A 74 24.03 20.88 5.47
C SER A 74 23.17 21.13 4.23
N LYS A 75 23.52 20.51 3.09
CA LYS A 75 22.75 20.55 1.83
C LYS A 75 22.64 19.15 1.24
N ALA A 76 21.41 18.69 1.04
CA ALA A 76 21.11 17.42 0.39
C ALA A 76 20.58 17.69 -1.02
N ASN A 77 21.32 17.26 -2.05
CA ASN A 77 20.71 17.09 -3.37
C ASN A 77 19.77 15.88 -3.27
N MET A 78 18.47 16.09 -3.51
CA MET A 78 17.47 15.02 -3.49
C MET A 78 17.71 14.07 -4.66
N ASN A 79 18.51 13.02 -4.45
CA ASN A 79 18.65 11.90 -5.39
C ASN A 79 17.56 10.83 -5.19
N PHE A 80 16.53 11.11 -4.39
CA PHE A 80 15.32 10.28 -4.34
C PHE A 80 14.37 10.75 -5.44
N GLY A 81 14.22 9.96 -6.50
CA GLY A 81 13.34 10.25 -7.64
C GLY A 81 11.84 10.27 -7.34
N GLY A 82 11.44 10.34 -6.07
CA GLY A 82 10.03 10.47 -5.67
C GLY A 82 9.60 11.93 -5.70
N GLN A 83 8.50 12.24 -6.37
CA GLN A 83 7.96 13.60 -6.39
C GLN A 83 7.48 14.01 -4.98
N TYR A 84 7.45 15.31 -4.70
CA TYR A 84 7.09 15.92 -3.41
C TYR A 84 5.84 15.29 -2.74
N ASN A 85 4.84 14.89 -3.53
CA ASN A 85 3.59 14.28 -3.08
C ASN A 85 3.71 12.80 -2.67
N GLU A 86 4.77 12.08 -3.06
CA GLU A 86 5.02 10.69 -2.62
C GLU A 86 5.72 10.65 -1.26
N LEU A 87 6.30 11.78 -0.83
CA LEU A 87 7.06 11.88 0.41
C LEU A 87 6.20 12.36 1.57
N CYS A 88 5.21 13.22 1.31
CA CYS A 88 4.50 13.95 2.35
C CYS A 88 2.98 13.72 2.28
N TYR A 89 2.37 13.41 3.42
CA TYR A 89 0.92 13.44 3.59
C TYR A 89 0.57 14.22 4.85
N GLU A 90 -0.46 15.04 4.81
CA GLU A 90 -0.90 15.80 5.97
C GLU A 90 -1.27 14.85 7.11
N GLY A 91 -0.57 14.92 8.25
CA GLY A 91 -0.72 13.96 9.37
C GLY A 91 0.06 12.64 9.19
N GLY A 92 0.91 12.54 8.17
CA GLY A 92 1.88 11.47 7.96
C GLY A 92 1.28 10.09 7.70
N GLU A 93 2.15 9.07 7.80
CA GLU A 93 1.82 7.65 7.61
C GLU A 93 0.60 7.22 8.43
N GLU A 94 0.50 7.66 9.69
CA GLU A 94 -0.58 7.28 10.59
C GLU A 94 -1.96 7.72 10.08
N ARG A 95 -2.11 8.99 9.70
CA ARG A 95 -3.39 9.51 9.18
C ARG A 95 -3.71 8.92 7.82
N PHE A 96 -2.72 8.76 6.95
CA PHE A 96 -2.88 8.12 5.65
C PHE A 96 -3.45 6.71 5.79
N VAL A 97 -2.77 5.87 6.57
CA VAL A 97 -3.18 4.47 6.80
C VAL A 97 -4.52 4.40 7.50
N GLY A 98 -4.76 5.27 8.50
CA GLY A 98 -6.05 5.33 9.19
C GLY A 98 -7.21 5.64 8.25
N ASN A 99 -7.03 6.57 7.31
CA ASN A 99 -8.05 6.90 6.30
C ASN A 99 -8.27 5.75 5.33
N MET A 100 -7.18 5.11 4.86
CA MET A 100 -7.25 3.93 4.00
C MET A 100 -8.05 2.79 4.66
N ILE A 101 -7.77 2.49 5.94
CA ILE A 101 -8.48 1.45 6.69
C ILE A 101 -9.97 1.77 6.80
N ARG A 102 -10.33 3.01 7.13
CA ARG A 102 -11.75 3.42 7.21
C ARG A 102 -12.46 3.28 5.87
N GLN A 103 -11.80 3.70 4.79
CA GLN A 103 -12.38 3.60 3.46
C GLN A 103 -12.51 2.14 2.99
N SER A 104 -11.55 1.28 3.32
CA SER A 104 -11.57 -0.15 2.94
C SER A 104 -12.84 -0.88 3.41
N LYS A 105 -13.46 -0.45 4.51
CA LYS A 105 -14.71 -1.03 5.02
C LYS A 105 -15.85 -0.95 4.00
N LYS A 106 -15.85 0.08 3.14
CA LYS A 106 -16.87 0.28 2.10
C LYS A 106 -16.70 -0.68 0.93
N PHE A 107 -15.55 -1.34 0.84
CA PHE A 107 -15.17 -2.32 -0.17
C PHE A 107 -14.99 -3.72 0.43
N ALA A 108 -15.58 -3.97 1.60
CA ALA A 108 -15.41 -5.19 2.39
C ALA A 108 -15.70 -6.49 1.61
N SER A 109 -16.66 -6.46 0.68
CA SER A 109 -17.05 -7.59 -0.17
C SER A 109 -16.37 -7.61 -1.55
N SER A 110 -15.58 -6.58 -1.87
CA SER A 110 -14.93 -6.40 -3.18
C SER A 110 -13.43 -6.62 -3.11
N CYS A 111 -12.85 -6.77 -1.91
CA CYS A 111 -11.44 -7.10 -1.76
C CYS A 111 -11.22 -8.18 -0.70
N PHE A 112 -10.47 -9.22 -1.05
CA PHE A 112 -10.20 -10.33 -0.14
C PHE A 112 -9.23 -9.93 0.96
N TRP A 113 -8.07 -9.37 0.62
CA TRP A 113 -7.11 -8.82 1.58
C TRP A 113 -6.75 -7.37 1.24
N PHE A 114 -6.86 -6.50 2.23
CA PHE A 114 -6.20 -5.20 2.20
C PHE A 114 -4.87 -5.30 2.94
N SER A 115 -3.85 -4.57 2.48
CA SER A 115 -2.56 -4.52 3.16
C SER A 115 -1.85 -3.19 2.96
N THR A 116 -1.01 -2.84 3.94
CA THR A 116 -0.12 -1.70 3.86
C THR A 116 1.20 -1.99 4.57
N LEU A 117 2.29 -1.42 4.07
CA LEU A 117 3.54 -1.32 4.80
C LEU A 117 3.37 -0.33 5.97
N ILE A 118 3.97 -0.64 7.12
CA ILE A 118 4.10 0.27 8.27
C ILE A 118 5.57 0.40 8.62
N SER A 119 6.09 1.63 8.54
CA SER A 119 7.49 1.93 8.80
C SER A 119 7.78 2.28 10.25
N LYS A 120 6.86 3.00 10.92
CA LYS A 120 7.06 3.45 12.30
C LYS A 120 6.31 2.54 13.28
N GLN A 121 7.03 1.93 14.23
CA GLN A 121 6.42 1.08 15.25
C GLN A 121 5.38 1.82 16.10
N SER A 122 5.58 3.11 16.34
CA SER A 122 4.62 3.97 17.05
C SER A 122 3.22 3.96 16.43
N ASN A 123 3.12 3.77 15.12
CA ASN A 123 1.86 3.84 14.39
C ASN A 123 1.00 2.59 14.59
N LEU A 124 1.60 1.45 14.95
CA LEU A 124 0.89 0.17 15.07
C LEU A 124 -0.27 0.23 16.07
N LYS A 125 -0.08 0.89 17.21
CA LYS A 125 -1.13 0.97 18.24
C LYS A 125 -2.40 1.61 17.69
N ASN A 126 -2.27 2.72 16.96
CA ASN A 126 -3.44 3.38 16.38
C ASN A 126 -4.01 2.58 15.20
N VAL A 127 -3.15 2.00 14.35
CA VAL A 127 -3.58 1.12 13.25
C VAL A 127 -4.48 -0.01 13.74
N TYR A 128 -4.07 -0.74 14.79
CA TYR A 128 -4.89 -1.80 15.37
C TYR A 128 -6.18 -1.29 16.00
N SER A 129 -6.14 -0.12 16.66
CA SER A 129 -7.34 0.50 17.22
C SER A 129 -8.37 0.81 16.13
N ILE A 130 -7.94 1.39 15.01
CA ILE A 130 -8.83 1.70 13.87
C ILE A 130 -9.37 0.41 13.24
N LEU A 131 -8.54 -0.62 13.06
CA LEU A 131 -8.96 -1.93 12.54
C LEU A 131 -10.05 -2.58 13.41
N GLN A 132 -9.92 -2.45 14.74
CA GLN A 132 -10.94 -2.90 15.68
C GLN A 132 -12.22 -2.07 15.55
N GLN A 133 -12.12 -0.74 15.44
CA GLN A 133 -13.27 0.16 15.26
C GLN A 133 -14.06 -0.15 13.99
N VAL A 134 -13.38 -0.43 12.87
CA VAL A 134 -14.04 -0.79 11.60
C VAL A 134 -14.48 -2.25 11.54
N LYS A 135 -14.23 -3.02 12.62
CA LYS A 135 -14.57 -4.43 12.76
C LYS A 135 -13.98 -5.28 11.62
N ALA A 136 -12.67 -5.17 11.41
CA ALA A 136 -11.95 -6.13 10.59
C ALA A 136 -12.11 -7.53 11.19
N VAL A 137 -12.40 -8.53 10.36
CA VAL A 137 -12.64 -9.92 10.81
C VAL A 137 -11.34 -10.59 11.20
N LYS A 138 -10.29 -10.35 10.42
CA LYS A 138 -8.96 -10.88 10.69
C LYS A 138 -7.91 -9.83 10.35
N VAL A 139 -6.90 -9.74 11.20
CA VAL A 139 -5.73 -8.87 11.04
C VAL A 139 -4.49 -9.73 11.20
N GLU A 140 -3.55 -9.61 10.27
CA GLU A 140 -2.23 -10.24 10.33
C GLU A 140 -1.14 -9.18 10.25
N THR A 141 -0.02 -9.42 10.94
CA THR A 141 1.16 -8.57 10.84
C THR A 141 2.37 -9.42 10.52
N ILE A 142 2.97 -9.13 9.38
CA ILE A 142 4.10 -9.87 8.85
C ILE A 142 5.35 -9.00 9.07
N PRO A 143 6.30 -9.43 9.93
CA PRO A 143 7.53 -8.69 10.13
C PRO A 143 8.37 -8.72 8.85
N MET A 144 8.90 -7.57 8.45
CA MET A 144 9.80 -7.43 7.31
C MET A 144 11.09 -6.76 7.76
N GLY A 145 12.13 -7.56 7.99
CA GLY A 145 13.42 -7.06 8.45
C GLY A 145 14.60 -7.87 7.94
N GLN A 146 15.53 -7.18 7.28
CA GLN A 146 16.93 -7.58 7.08
C GLN A 146 17.79 -6.32 7.27
N GLY A 147 18.69 -6.32 8.27
CA GLY A 147 19.54 -5.17 8.62
C GLY A 147 18.87 -4.09 9.50
N ASN A 148 19.30 -2.83 9.37
CA ASN A 148 18.95 -1.72 10.28
C ASN A 148 17.55 -1.09 10.07
N LYS A 149 16.70 -1.64 9.19
CA LYS A 149 15.34 -1.12 8.94
C LYS A 149 14.30 -2.19 9.30
N THR A 150 13.45 -1.88 10.27
CA THR A 150 12.35 -2.74 10.74
C THR A 150 11.02 -2.27 10.18
N SER A 151 10.65 -2.81 9.01
CA SER A 151 9.32 -2.61 8.43
C SER A 151 8.40 -3.79 8.75
N ARG A 152 7.10 -3.64 8.48
CA ARG A 152 6.13 -4.73 8.63
C ARG A 152 4.97 -4.50 7.67
N ILE A 153 4.36 -5.58 7.20
CA ILE A 153 3.09 -5.51 6.50
C ILE A 153 1.99 -5.73 7.54
N VAL A 154 1.00 -4.84 7.55
CA VAL A 154 -0.28 -5.10 8.23
C VAL A 154 -1.30 -5.43 7.16
N ALA A 155 -1.90 -6.61 7.26
CA ALA A 155 -2.94 -7.08 6.35
C ALA A 155 -4.24 -7.32 7.11
N TRP A 156 -5.38 -6.98 6.52
CA TRP A 156 -6.70 -7.20 7.11
C TRP A 156 -7.74 -7.62 6.08
N THR A 157 -8.76 -8.34 6.54
CA THR A 157 -9.91 -8.73 5.74
C THR A 157 -11.20 -8.51 6.52
N PHE A 158 -12.27 -8.23 5.80
CA PHE A 158 -13.63 -8.15 6.33
C PHE A 158 -14.45 -9.40 6.02
N LEU A 159 -13.90 -10.34 5.24
CA LEU A 159 -14.59 -11.56 4.87
C LEU A 159 -14.54 -12.57 6.02
N SER A 160 -15.69 -13.17 6.33
CA SER A 160 -15.79 -14.33 7.21
C SER A 160 -15.03 -15.53 6.66
N LYS A 161 -14.84 -16.57 7.48
CA LYS A 161 -14.18 -17.80 7.03
C LYS A 161 -14.96 -18.48 5.89
N GLU A 162 -16.28 -18.44 5.95
CA GLU A 162 -17.20 -18.97 4.94
C GLU A 162 -17.09 -18.17 3.64
N GLU A 163 -17.11 -16.83 3.73
CA GLU A 163 -16.97 -15.94 2.57
C GLU A 163 -15.61 -16.11 1.89
N GLN A 164 -14.54 -16.20 2.68
CA GLN A 164 -13.20 -16.51 2.17
C GLN A 164 -13.18 -17.86 1.46
N THR A 165 -13.79 -18.90 2.04
CA THR A 165 -13.84 -20.23 1.43
C THR A 165 -14.60 -20.20 0.10
N LYS A 166 -15.74 -19.50 0.06
CA LYS A 166 -16.52 -19.29 -1.17
C LYS A 166 -15.68 -18.58 -2.22
N TRP A 167 -15.03 -17.47 -1.87
CA TRP A 167 -14.18 -16.70 -2.79
C TRP A 167 -13.07 -17.55 -3.41
N LYS A 168 -12.33 -18.30 -2.59
CA LYS A 168 -11.26 -19.20 -3.09
C LYS A 168 -11.80 -20.25 -4.04
N ASN A 169 -12.96 -20.84 -3.71
CA ASN A 169 -13.59 -21.88 -4.52
C ASN A 169 -14.10 -21.37 -5.86
N THR A 170 -14.62 -20.15 -5.91
CA THR A 170 -15.21 -19.59 -7.14
C THR A 170 -14.18 -18.86 -8.01
N ARG A 171 -13.10 -18.32 -7.43
CA ARG A 171 -12.16 -17.45 -8.15
C ARG A 171 -10.75 -18.01 -8.30
N TRP A 172 -10.22 -18.72 -7.30
CA TRP A 172 -8.82 -19.20 -7.34
C TRP A 172 -8.67 -20.64 -7.82
N LYS A 173 -9.77 -21.39 -7.87
CA LYS A 173 -9.77 -22.69 -8.53
C LYS A 173 -9.66 -22.47 -10.04
N VAL A 174 -8.43 -22.53 -10.53
CA VAL A 174 -8.14 -22.59 -11.96
C VAL A 174 -8.94 -23.76 -12.54
N VAL A 175 -9.85 -23.48 -13.47
CA VAL A 175 -10.37 -24.50 -14.38
C VAL A 175 -9.14 -25.07 -15.06
N LYS A 176 -8.76 -26.31 -14.72
CA LYS A 176 -7.74 -27.04 -15.49
C LYS A 176 -8.22 -27.04 -16.93
N LYS A 177 -7.66 -26.17 -17.78
CA LYS A 177 -7.81 -26.31 -19.23
C LYS A 177 -7.21 -27.68 -19.54
N LYS A 178 -8.08 -28.68 -19.73
CA LYS A 178 -7.70 -29.92 -20.42
C LYS A 178 -7.09 -29.45 -21.74
N HIS A 179 -5.77 -29.57 -21.88
CA HIS A 179 -5.21 -29.69 -23.21
C HIS A 179 -5.84 -30.95 -23.80
N LEU A 180 -6.83 -30.75 -24.66
CA LEU A 180 -7.20 -31.76 -25.63
C LEU A 180 -6.02 -31.83 -26.59
N SER A 181 -5.49 -33.05 -26.68
CA SER A 181 -4.40 -33.55 -27.54
C SER A 181 -4.35 -32.93 -28.93
#